data_AF-A0A965A9B4-F1
#
_entry.id   AF-A0A965A9B4-F1
#
_cell.length_a   1.000
_cell.length_b   1.000
_cell.length_c   1.000
_cell.angle_alpha   90.00
_cell.angle_beta   90.00
_cell.angle_gamma   90.00
#
_symmetry.space_group_name_H-M   'P 1'
#
loop_
_entity.id
_entity.type
_entity.pdbx_description
1 polymer ?
#
loop_
_entity_poly.entity_id
_entity_poly.type
_entity_poly.pdbx_seq_one_letter_code
_entity_poly.pdbx_strand_id
1 'polypeptide(L)'
;MKSKLIAFFFFFQILTLTAQRKEPSIYFDHHTLPGVIKSTFVISLKQDEFGLIWLGTSSGLFRFNGEEFKHYSYRSASGLSLSERQITALHWDFVNNRLIVGTRMMGLLTFSYEQNTLQPLTTAEATIHDIAQTRDGRIWVSSVNGLFELTNNELIALPETIKSPGALPLIVKGDSLWVGCVGKVTLYLKAEKKKEIIIKSPGRIFSNTMRASALALDKDSQLWVGTEKEGVFVFDSDSGELKREFLPENRPFYSRINAIHQDRTGLVWILTKAEGLAVFDPRNQTTTLLQQDIYQENTLSGNNCYTILEDKTGLIWVGTNGAVNFFDREQRKFQHYAHQPNNTNSLSDNMVRSVFEDDGLLWVGTDGGFINLIDRQKNIIQRIAVEGKDFPKHESIVPFAFAKLNENTILVGTSAGLLVFDKQKKTFAYHLPSLPHLKGRRVRHLILKDNLLYGVATSFMFKFDLVTHDFKIYTPPMRKNTTALYVDSHDRLWVGSNSAVSILNTETDELIYHKLPRDTAYSLC
;
A
#
# COMPACT_ATOMS: atom_id res chain seq x y z
N MET A 1 23.79 60.18 -59.46
CA MET A 1 24.87 59.61 -58.63
C MET A 1 24.40 59.54 -57.17
N LYS A 2 24.92 58.55 -56.43
CA LYS A 2 24.93 58.45 -54.95
C LYS A 2 25.45 59.77 -54.31
N SER A 3 25.22 60.15 -53.05
CA SER A 3 24.37 59.69 -51.94
C SER A 3 24.64 60.58 -50.72
N LYS A 4 23.65 60.95 -49.90
CA LYS A 4 23.83 61.24 -48.46
C LYS A 4 22.58 60.82 -47.70
N LEU A 5 22.73 59.89 -46.76
CA LEU A 5 21.68 59.48 -45.83
C LEU A 5 22.14 59.87 -44.42
N ILE A 6 21.28 60.54 -43.67
CA ILE A 6 21.58 61.01 -42.30
C ILE A 6 21.04 59.95 -41.32
N ALA A 7 21.88 59.49 -40.40
CA ALA A 7 21.49 58.57 -39.35
C ALA A 7 20.97 59.33 -38.13
N PHE A 8 19.83 58.89 -37.58
CA PHE A 8 19.28 59.35 -36.30
C PHE A 8 19.23 58.16 -35.34
N PHE A 9 19.80 58.30 -34.14
CA PHE A 9 19.70 57.28 -33.09
C PHE A 9 18.40 57.49 -32.29
N PHE A 10 17.63 56.42 -32.11
CA PHE A 10 16.53 56.36 -31.13
C PHE A 10 16.78 55.22 -30.16
N PHE A 11 16.81 55.54 -28.86
CA PHE A 11 16.91 54.56 -27.78
C PHE A 11 15.48 54.18 -27.33
N PHE A 12 15.14 52.89 -27.40
CA PHE A 12 13.89 52.36 -26.86
C PHE A 12 14.15 51.67 -25.51
N GLN A 13 13.64 52.24 -24.42
CA GLN A 13 13.45 51.52 -23.17
C GLN A 13 12.01 51.01 -23.10
N ILE A 14 11.83 49.71 -22.89
CA ILE A 14 10.51 49.10 -22.68
C ILE A 14 10.26 49.04 -21.17
N LEU A 15 9.32 49.86 -20.67
CA LEU A 15 8.68 49.62 -19.37
C LEU A 15 7.55 48.60 -19.56
N THR A 16 7.62 47.47 -18.86
CA THR A 16 6.48 46.57 -18.68
C THR A 16 5.75 46.88 -17.38
N LEU A 17 4.62 47.57 -17.50
CA LEU A 17 3.60 47.62 -16.44
C LEU A 17 2.88 46.28 -16.36
N THR A 18 3.03 45.54 -15.26
CA THR A 18 2.14 44.44 -14.92
C THR A 18 1.02 44.94 -14.02
N ALA A 19 -0.17 45.13 -14.60
CA ALA A 19 -1.39 45.31 -13.83
C ALA A 19 -1.67 44.05 -13.00
N GLN A 20 -1.85 44.19 -11.70
CA GLN A 20 -2.08 43.06 -10.80
C GLN A 20 -3.51 42.55 -10.99
N ARG A 21 -3.67 41.48 -11.77
CA ARG A 21 -4.97 40.82 -11.98
C ARG A 21 -5.43 40.26 -10.64
N LYS A 22 -6.58 40.73 -10.16
CA LYS A 22 -7.20 40.21 -8.94
C LYS A 22 -7.68 38.78 -9.24
N GLU A 23 -6.99 37.78 -8.71
CA GLU A 23 -7.22 36.38 -9.06
C GLU A 23 -8.54 35.83 -8.47
N PRO A 24 -9.12 34.77 -9.07
CA PRO A 24 -10.41 34.23 -8.63
C PRO A 24 -10.30 33.62 -7.24
N SER A 25 -11.22 33.96 -6.34
CA SER A 25 -11.37 33.30 -5.04
C SER A 25 -11.94 31.89 -5.21
N ILE A 26 -11.16 30.87 -4.86
CA ILE A 26 -11.53 29.45 -4.92
C ILE A 26 -12.07 28.99 -3.55
N TYR A 27 -13.07 28.12 -3.57
CA TYR A 27 -13.74 27.53 -2.41
C TYR A 27 -13.67 26.00 -2.50
N PHE A 28 -13.76 25.31 -1.37
CA PHE A 28 -13.63 23.85 -1.31
C PHE A 28 -14.69 23.22 -0.44
N ASP A 29 -15.43 22.32 -1.08
CA ASP A 29 -16.32 21.39 -0.41
C ASP A 29 -15.56 20.18 0.06
N HIS A 30 -16.14 19.56 1.07
CA HIS A 30 -15.29 19.25 2.18
C HIS A 30 -16.15 18.41 3.12
N HIS A 31 -15.78 17.14 3.36
CA HIS A 31 -16.69 16.23 4.07
C HIS A 31 -16.08 15.33 5.17
N THR A 32 -16.82 15.27 6.26
CA THR A 32 -16.68 14.45 7.47
C THR A 32 -17.90 13.55 7.50
N LEU A 33 -17.65 12.27 7.73
CA LEU A 33 -18.67 11.23 7.74
C LEU A 33 -19.81 11.53 8.73
N PRO A 34 -21.07 11.76 8.26
CA PRO A 34 -22.24 11.93 9.12
C PRO A 34 -22.39 10.82 10.17
N GLY A 35 -22.70 11.20 11.42
CA GLY A 35 -23.11 10.24 12.46
C GLY A 35 -22.05 9.23 12.94
N VAL A 36 -20.77 9.42 12.62
CA VAL A 36 -19.71 8.44 12.91
C VAL A 36 -19.04 8.62 14.28
N ILE A 37 -18.77 7.50 14.96
CA ILE A 37 -17.97 7.46 16.20
C ILE A 37 -16.51 7.83 15.88
N LYS A 38 -15.92 8.73 16.67
CA LYS A 38 -14.57 9.31 16.48
C LYS A 38 -13.41 8.31 16.29
N SER A 39 -13.59 7.04 16.66
CA SER A 39 -12.59 5.97 16.60
C SER A 39 -12.76 5.02 15.42
N THR A 40 -13.77 5.19 14.56
CA THR A 40 -13.96 4.35 13.37
C THR A 40 -12.76 4.48 12.42
N PHE A 41 -12.47 3.46 11.60
CA PHE A 41 -11.39 3.49 10.60
C PHE A 41 -11.91 3.39 9.17
N VAL A 42 -11.28 4.10 8.22
CA VAL A 42 -11.40 3.77 6.78
C VAL A 42 -10.53 2.57 6.48
N ILE A 43 -11.09 1.63 5.73
CA ILE A 43 -10.51 0.32 5.45
C ILE A 43 -10.34 0.12 3.94
N SER A 44 -11.26 0.64 3.12
CA SER A 44 -11.22 0.49 1.65
C SER A 44 -11.83 1.70 0.95
N LEU A 45 -11.37 1.96 -0.29
CA LEU A 45 -11.65 3.13 -1.13
C LEU A 45 -11.95 2.67 -2.55
N LYS A 46 -13.01 3.20 -3.18
CA LYS A 46 -13.35 2.88 -4.57
C LYS A 46 -14.06 4.04 -5.28
N GLN A 47 -13.79 4.22 -6.57
CA GLN A 47 -14.58 5.06 -7.47
C GLN A 47 -15.60 4.19 -8.22
N ASP A 48 -16.77 4.75 -8.53
CA ASP A 48 -17.68 4.20 -9.54
C ASP A 48 -17.57 4.84 -10.92
N GLU A 49 -18.22 4.26 -11.93
CA GLU A 49 -18.18 4.77 -13.32
C GLU A 49 -18.80 6.18 -13.44
N PHE A 50 -19.78 6.50 -12.59
CA PHE A 50 -20.49 7.78 -12.58
C PHE A 50 -19.68 8.88 -11.89
N GLY A 51 -18.46 8.57 -11.45
CA GLY A 51 -17.56 9.50 -10.78
C GLY A 51 -17.71 9.53 -9.26
N LEU A 52 -18.70 8.84 -8.69
CA LEU A 52 -18.96 8.85 -7.26
C LEU A 52 -17.91 8.05 -6.50
N ILE A 53 -17.77 8.43 -5.24
CA ILE A 53 -16.66 8.10 -4.38
C ILE A 53 -17.21 7.31 -3.20
N TRP A 54 -16.66 6.11 -2.97
CA TRP A 54 -17.19 5.14 -2.04
C TRP A 54 -16.17 4.77 -0.96
N LEU A 55 -16.65 4.78 0.29
CA LEU A 55 -15.82 4.76 1.48
C LEU A 55 -16.22 3.60 2.41
N GLY A 56 -15.34 2.62 2.56
CA GLY A 56 -15.54 1.47 3.44
C GLY A 56 -15.00 1.78 4.82
N THR A 57 -15.85 1.81 5.85
CA THR A 57 -15.45 2.16 7.22
C THR A 57 -15.91 1.17 8.27
N SER A 58 -15.29 1.17 9.45
CA SER A 58 -15.70 0.35 10.59
C SER A 58 -17.04 0.76 11.24
N SER A 59 -17.84 1.67 10.64
CA SER A 59 -19.20 2.03 11.10
C SER A 59 -20.19 2.28 9.95
N GLY A 60 -19.95 1.73 8.77
CA GLY A 60 -20.87 1.75 7.64
C GLY A 60 -20.28 2.38 6.39
N LEU A 61 -21.13 2.49 5.36
CA LEU A 61 -20.76 2.97 4.04
C LEU A 61 -20.99 4.47 3.94
N PHE A 62 -20.12 5.16 3.21
CA PHE A 62 -20.42 6.49 2.75
C PHE A 62 -20.29 6.54 1.23
N ARG A 63 -21.24 7.26 0.62
CA ARG A 63 -21.16 7.75 -0.75
C ARG A 63 -20.80 9.22 -0.71
N PHE A 64 -19.99 9.65 -1.67
CA PHE A 64 -19.74 11.02 -1.98
C PHE A 64 -19.92 11.25 -3.48
N ASN A 65 -20.75 12.23 -3.84
CA ASN A 65 -21.07 12.57 -5.24
C ASN A 65 -20.33 13.81 -5.76
N GLY A 66 -19.45 14.41 -4.96
CA GLY A 66 -18.84 15.72 -5.24
C GLY A 66 -19.35 16.85 -4.33
N GLU A 67 -20.57 16.73 -3.77
CA GLU A 67 -21.24 17.79 -3.01
C GLU A 67 -21.78 17.34 -1.63
N GLU A 68 -22.25 16.10 -1.49
CA GLU A 68 -22.86 15.57 -0.26
C GLU A 68 -22.30 14.19 0.12
N PHE A 69 -22.17 13.98 1.43
CA PHE A 69 -21.91 12.66 1.99
C PHE A 69 -23.19 12.06 2.53
N LYS A 70 -23.61 10.94 1.95
CA LYS A 70 -24.70 10.15 2.51
C LYS A 70 -24.13 8.95 3.25
N HIS A 71 -24.41 8.89 4.56
CA HIS A 71 -24.18 7.69 5.37
C HIS A 71 -25.23 6.65 5.02
N TYR A 72 -24.78 5.42 4.84
CA TYR A 72 -25.65 4.27 4.85
C TYR A 72 -25.15 3.32 5.93
N SER A 73 -25.92 3.26 7.01
CA SER A 73 -25.92 2.12 7.92
C SER A 73 -27.18 1.34 7.67
N TYR A 74 -27.04 0.07 7.27
CA TYR A 74 -28.16 -0.84 7.27
C TYR A 74 -28.44 -1.25 8.72
N ARG A 75 -29.69 -1.05 9.16
CA ARG A 75 -30.20 -1.59 10.42
C ARG A 75 -31.04 -2.81 10.06
N SER A 76 -30.60 -4.01 10.46
CA SER A 76 -31.52 -5.14 10.51
C SER A 76 -32.62 -4.85 11.54
N ALA A 77 -33.75 -5.58 11.43
CA ALA A 77 -34.90 -5.40 12.32
C ALA A 77 -34.60 -5.67 13.81
N SER A 78 -33.45 -6.27 14.15
CA SER A 78 -33.05 -6.67 15.50
C SER A 78 -32.18 -5.65 16.26
N GLY A 79 -31.83 -4.50 15.68
CA GLY A 79 -31.19 -3.40 16.44
C GLY A 79 -29.69 -3.59 16.74
N LEU A 80 -28.92 -4.00 15.73
CA LEU A 80 -27.56 -4.54 15.87
C LEU A 80 -26.42 -3.57 16.25
N SER A 81 -25.30 -4.17 16.66
CA SER A 81 -24.12 -3.58 17.31
C SER A 81 -23.14 -2.87 16.34
N LEU A 82 -21.95 -2.52 16.83
CA LEU A 82 -20.91 -1.84 16.03
C LEU A 82 -20.11 -2.76 15.11
N SER A 83 -19.87 -4.02 15.50
CA SER A 83 -19.13 -4.96 14.65
C SER A 83 -19.89 -5.32 13.38
N GLU A 84 -21.23 -5.30 13.42
CA GLU A 84 -22.08 -5.55 12.26
C GLU A 84 -21.98 -4.45 11.18
N ARG A 85 -21.62 -3.23 11.58
CA ARG A 85 -21.53 -2.07 10.69
C ARG A 85 -20.17 -1.95 9.99
N GLN A 86 -19.18 -2.77 10.34
CA GLN A 86 -17.84 -2.65 9.78
C GLN A 86 -17.80 -3.13 8.33
N ILE A 87 -17.40 -2.26 7.40
CA ILE A 87 -17.04 -2.63 6.03
C ILE A 87 -15.62 -3.17 6.01
N THR A 88 -15.42 -4.22 5.21
CA THR A 88 -14.15 -4.93 5.04
C THR A 88 -13.58 -4.75 3.64
N ALA A 89 -14.45 -4.66 2.63
CA ALA A 89 -14.06 -4.48 1.22
C ALA A 89 -15.09 -3.61 0.46
N LEU A 90 -14.62 -2.89 -0.55
CA LEU A 90 -15.45 -2.20 -1.54
C LEU A 90 -15.03 -2.60 -2.95
N HIS A 91 -16.02 -2.83 -3.81
CA HIS A 91 -15.78 -3.09 -5.22
C HIS A 91 -16.83 -2.44 -6.10
N TRP A 92 -16.43 -2.05 -7.31
CA TRP A 92 -17.32 -1.46 -8.31
C TRP A 92 -17.64 -2.48 -9.39
N ASP A 93 -18.92 -2.85 -9.52
CA ASP A 93 -19.44 -3.68 -10.60
C ASP A 93 -19.48 -2.87 -11.90
N PHE A 94 -18.53 -3.10 -12.80
CA PHE A 94 -18.46 -2.39 -14.08
C PHE A 94 -19.40 -2.94 -15.18
N VAL A 95 -20.26 -3.93 -14.88
CA VAL A 95 -21.22 -4.52 -15.84
C VAL A 95 -22.67 -4.27 -15.45
N ASN A 96 -23.01 -4.40 -14.16
CA ASN A 96 -24.34 -4.03 -13.65
C ASN A 96 -24.32 -2.65 -12.98
N ASN A 97 -23.24 -1.89 -13.17
CA ASN A 97 -23.18 -0.45 -12.94
C ASN A 97 -23.58 -0.08 -11.50
N ARG A 98 -22.98 -0.80 -10.53
CA ARG A 98 -23.37 -0.76 -9.11
C ARG A 98 -22.23 -0.98 -8.14
N LEU A 99 -22.39 -0.47 -6.93
CA LEU A 99 -21.43 -0.68 -5.85
C LEU A 99 -21.78 -1.94 -5.05
N ILE A 100 -20.75 -2.74 -4.76
CA ILE A 100 -20.85 -3.93 -3.93
C ILE A 100 -20.01 -3.74 -2.67
N VAL A 101 -20.64 -4.00 -1.53
CA VAL A 101 -20.14 -3.62 -0.20
C VAL A 101 -20.01 -4.86 0.67
N GLY A 102 -18.76 -5.16 1.05
CA GLY A 102 -18.46 -6.26 1.96
C GLY A 102 -18.55 -5.82 3.41
N THR A 103 -19.42 -6.45 4.20
CA THR A 103 -19.59 -6.12 5.62
C THR A 103 -19.07 -7.23 6.54
N ARG A 104 -18.79 -6.89 7.81
CA ARG A 104 -18.20 -7.84 8.76
C ARG A 104 -19.21 -8.83 9.35
N MET A 105 -20.52 -8.61 9.29
CA MET A 105 -21.49 -9.60 9.77
C MET A 105 -22.78 -9.68 8.95
N MET A 106 -23.09 -8.69 8.12
CA MET A 106 -24.39 -8.58 7.42
C MET A 106 -24.31 -9.01 5.95
N GLY A 107 -23.24 -9.72 5.55
CA GLY A 107 -23.05 -10.20 4.19
C GLY A 107 -22.75 -9.08 3.19
N LEU A 108 -23.28 -9.24 1.98
CA LEU A 108 -23.20 -8.24 0.93
C LEU A 108 -24.36 -7.26 0.99
N LEU A 109 -24.01 -5.98 0.90
CA LEU A 109 -24.96 -4.92 0.63
C LEU A 109 -24.69 -4.34 -0.76
N THR A 110 -25.75 -3.88 -1.41
CA THR A 110 -25.68 -3.09 -2.64
C THR A 110 -26.27 -1.74 -2.35
N PHE A 111 -25.80 -0.75 -3.08
CA PHE A 111 -26.48 0.52 -3.11
C PHE A 111 -27.59 0.49 -4.17
N SER A 112 -28.83 0.76 -3.78
CA SER A 112 -29.92 1.06 -4.72
C SER A 112 -29.92 2.55 -5.01
N TYR A 113 -29.66 2.93 -6.26
CA TYR A 113 -29.67 4.33 -6.69
C TYR A 113 -31.09 4.92 -6.68
N GLU A 114 -32.08 4.17 -7.15
CA GLU A 114 -33.50 4.56 -7.18
C GLU A 114 -34.05 4.78 -5.76
N GLN A 115 -33.91 3.78 -4.89
CA GLN A 115 -34.43 3.85 -3.52
C GLN A 115 -33.44 4.52 -2.55
N ASN A 116 -32.31 5.00 -3.07
CA ASN A 116 -31.24 5.72 -2.36
C ASN A 116 -30.94 5.15 -0.96
N THR A 117 -30.77 3.83 -0.89
CA THR A 117 -30.59 3.05 0.34
C THR A 117 -29.55 1.96 0.15
N LEU A 118 -28.85 1.59 1.23
CA LEU A 118 -28.19 0.29 1.28
C LEU A 118 -29.26 -0.78 1.44
N GLN A 119 -29.23 -1.74 0.54
CA GLN A 119 -30.13 -2.89 0.55
C GLN A 119 -29.30 -4.15 0.76
N PRO A 120 -29.86 -5.21 1.36
CA PRO A 120 -29.27 -6.53 1.24
C PRO A 120 -29.14 -6.80 -0.24
N LEU A 121 -27.90 -6.92 -0.73
CA LEU A 121 -27.70 -7.40 -2.10
C LEU A 121 -28.07 -8.87 -2.18
N THR A 122 -28.04 -9.56 -1.03
CA THR A 122 -28.30 -10.99 -0.87
C THR A 122 -28.92 -11.23 0.50
N THR A 123 -29.68 -12.30 0.66
CA THR A 123 -30.34 -12.67 1.93
C THR A 123 -29.41 -13.30 2.98
N ALA A 124 -28.15 -13.62 2.61
CA ALA A 124 -27.21 -14.33 3.47
C ALA A 124 -26.29 -13.38 4.26
N GLU A 125 -26.37 -13.43 5.59
CA GLU A 125 -25.50 -12.69 6.50
C GLU A 125 -24.16 -13.44 6.73
N ALA A 126 -23.04 -12.76 6.47
CA ALA A 126 -21.68 -13.28 6.64
C ALA A 126 -20.64 -12.16 6.82
N THR A 127 -19.50 -12.47 7.44
CA THR A 127 -18.30 -11.62 7.36
C THR A 127 -17.66 -11.71 5.98
N ILE A 128 -17.78 -10.69 5.16
CA ILE A 128 -17.03 -10.53 3.91
C ILE A 128 -15.57 -10.19 4.23
N HIS A 129 -14.63 -10.65 3.41
CA HIS A 129 -13.20 -10.41 3.55
C HIS A 129 -12.66 -9.56 2.42
N ASP A 130 -13.01 -9.90 1.18
CA ASP A 130 -12.54 -9.22 -0.03
C ASP A 130 -13.58 -9.37 -1.15
N ILE A 131 -13.54 -8.48 -2.16
CA ILE A 131 -14.41 -8.52 -3.34
C ILE A 131 -13.58 -8.19 -4.58
N ALA A 132 -13.75 -8.97 -5.65
CA ALA A 132 -13.12 -8.70 -6.94
C ALA A 132 -14.06 -9.06 -8.11
N GLN A 133 -13.73 -8.60 -9.32
CA GLN A 133 -14.51 -8.86 -10.53
C GLN A 133 -13.59 -9.19 -11.71
N THR A 134 -13.90 -10.28 -12.40
CA THR A 134 -13.22 -10.71 -13.62
C THR A 134 -13.66 -9.88 -14.82
N ARG A 135 -12.84 -9.78 -15.87
CA ARG A 135 -13.10 -8.95 -17.07
C ARG A 135 -14.41 -9.25 -17.79
N ASP A 136 -14.93 -10.46 -17.65
CA ASP A 136 -16.24 -10.91 -18.12
C ASP A 136 -17.44 -10.34 -17.33
N GLY A 137 -17.18 -9.51 -16.31
CA GLY A 137 -18.19 -8.88 -15.47
C GLY A 137 -18.59 -9.67 -14.23
N ARG A 138 -18.09 -10.90 -14.03
CA ARG A 138 -18.50 -11.73 -12.89
C ARG A 138 -17.85 -11.31 -11.60
N ILE A 139 -18.63 -11.33 -10.53
CA ILE A 139 -18.23 -10.82 -9.22
C ILE A 139 -18.08 -11.94 -8.22
N TRP A 140 -17.00 -11.81 -7.47
CA TRP A 140 -16.46 -12.82 -6.60
C TRP A 140 -16.33 -12.24 -5.21
N VAL A 141 -16.96 -12.91 -4.26
CA VAL A 141 -17.08 -12.40 -2.90
C VAL A 141 -16.60 -13.45 -1.93
N SER A 142 -15.59 -13.08 -1.15
CA SER A 142 -14.95 -13.96 -0.21
C SER A 142 -15.43 -13.64 1.22
N SER A 143 -15.72 -14.66 2.03
CA SER A 143 -16.29 -14.47 3.36
C SER A 143 -15.91 -15.58 4.35
N VAL A 144 -16.26 -15.43 5.64
CA VAL A 144 -16.14 -16.51 6.65
C VAL A 144 -16.99 -17.75 6.32
N ASN A 145 -18.01 -17.61 5.48
CA ASN A 145 -18.83 -18.74 5.04
C ASN A 145 -18.32 -19.37 3.72
N GLY A 146 -17.20 -18.86 3.17
CA GLY A 146 -16.59 -19.32 1.92
C GLY A 146 -16.63 -18.28 0.79
N LEU A 147 -16.41 -18.77 -0.43
CA LEU A 147 -16.43 -18.01 -1.69
C LEU A 147 -17.79 -18.14 -2.39
N PHE A 148 -18.28 -17.03 -2.94
CA PHE A 148 -19.56 -16.95 -3.63
C PHE A 148 -19.42 -16.23 -4.96
N GLU A 149 -20.17 -16.70 -5.96
CA GLU A 149 -20.45 -15.96 -7.20
C GLU A 149 -21.70 -15.12 -6.96
N LEU A 150 -21.63 -13.80 -7.17
CA LEU A 150 -22.82 -12.96 -7.11
C LEU A 150 -23.54 -12.99 -8.46
N THR A 151 -24.70 -13.64 -8.52
CA THR A 151 -25.54 -13.70 -9.72
C THR A 151 -26.97 -13.33 -9.34
N ASN A 152 -27.65 -12.47 -10.11
CA ASN A 152 -29.05 -12.09 -9.90
C ASN A 152 -29.43 -11.70 -8.46
N ASN A 153 -28.52 -11.03 -7.73
CA ASN A 153 -28.70 -10.64 -6.32
C ASN A 153 -28.82 -11.83 -5.36
N GLU A 154 -28.24 -12.97 -5.72
CA GLU A 154 -28.08 -14.12 -4.86
C GLU A 154 -26.59 -14.44 -4.70
N LEU A 155 -26.18 -14.70 -3.46
CA LEU A 155 -24.88 -15.32 -3.18
C LEU A 155 -25.00 -16.78 -3.60
N ILE A 156 -24.74 -17.07 -4.87
CA ILE A 156 -24.65 -18.45 -5.34
C ILE A 156 -23.37 -19.03 -4.74
N ALA A 157 -23.57 -19.80 -3.66
CA ALA A 157 -22.51 -20.61 -3.09
C ALA A 157 -21.95 -21.49 -4.20
N LEU A 158 -20.65 -21.37 -4.44
CA LEU A 158 -19.94 -22.39 -5.18
C LEU A 158 -20.00 -23.71 -4.38
N PRO A 159 -19.70 -24.87 -4.99
CA PRO A 159 -19.87 -26.17 -4.34
C PRO A 159 -19.27 -26.24 -2.92
N GLU A 160 -19.85 -27.10 -2.08
CA GLU A 160 -19.59 -27.13 -0.62
C GLU A 160 -18.10 -27.24 -0.22
N THR A 161 -17.28 -27.66 -1.17
CA THR A 161 -15.83 -27.72 -1.15
C THR A 161 -15.12 -26.40 -0.81
N ILE A 162 -15.76 -25.23 -0.88
CA ILE A 162 -15.13 -23.92 -0.61
C ILE A 162 -15.67 -23.22 0.68
N LYS A 163 -16.58 -23.86 1.43
CA LYS A 163 -17.00 -23.37 2.77
C LYS A 163 -15.86 -23.53 3.79
N SER A 164 -15.01 -22.51 3.96
CA SER A 164 -13.90 -22.54 4.93
C SER A 164 -13.63 -21.17 5.58
N PRO A 165 -13.64 -21.07 6.92
CA PRO A 165 -13.66 -19.78 7.62
C PRO A 165 -12.28 -19.15 7.87
N GLY A 166 -12.05 -17.95 7.34
CA GLY A 166 -10.91 -17.08 7.64
C GLY A 166 -10.37 -16.38 6.39
N ALA A 167 -9.41 -15.45 6.53
CA ALA A 167 -9.16 -14.46 5.47
C ALA A 167 -8.84 -15.04 4.08
N LEU A 168 -9.57 -14.50 3.11
CA LEU A 168 -9.57 -14.90 1.71
C LEU A 168 -9.24 -13.67 0.83
N PRO A 169 -7.96 -13.30 0.65
CA PRO A 169 -7.58 -12.26 -0.32
C PRO A 169 -7.95 -12.72 -1.73
N LEU A 170 -8.38 -11.77 -2.57
CA LEU A 170 -8.74 -11.99 -3.97
C LEU A 170 -7.77 -11.26 -4.91
N ILE A 171 -7.45 -11.88 -6.04
CA ILE A 171 -6.74 -11.25 -7.15
C ILE A 171 -7.39 -11.63 -8.48
N VAL A 172 -7.35 -10.73 -9.46
CA VAL A 172 -7.81 -10.97 -10.83
C VAL A 172 -6.63 -10.87 -11.81
N LYS A 173 -6.46 -11.88 -12.68
CA LYS A 173 -5.53 -11.84 -13.83
C LYS A 173 -6.29 -12.16 -15.11
N GLY A 174 -6.48 -11.16 -15.98
CA GLY A 174 -7.30 -11.33 -17.18
C GLY A 174 -8.73 -11.75 -16.81
N ASP A 175 -9.16 -12.91 -17.30
CA ASP A 175 -10.50 -13.48 -17.07
C ASP A 175 -10.49 -14.52 -15.92
N SER A 176 -9.44 -14.49 -15.08
CA SER A 176 -9.19 -15.45 -14.00
C SER A 176 -9.32 -14.79 -12.64
N LEU A 177 -9.99 -15.46 -11.70
CA LEU A 177 -10.04 -15.08 -10.29
C LEU A 177 -9.26 -16.07 -9.43
N TRP A 178 -8.45 -15.50 -8.55
CA TRP A 178 -7.62 -16.18 -7.58
C TRP A 178 -8.12 -15.94 -6.16
N VAL A 179 -8.33 -17.00 -5.38
CA VAL A 179 -8.86 -16.91 -4.01
C VAL A 179 -7.94 -17.66 -3.04
N GLY A 180 -7.25 -16.93 -2.17
CA GLY A 180 -6.60 -17.54 -1.01
C GLY A 180 -7.67 -18.15 -0.09
N CYS A 181 -7.47 -19.37 0.42
CA CYS A 181 -8.47 -20.02 1.27
C CYS A 181 -7.93 -20.51 2.63
N VAL A 182 -8.85 -20.87 3.53
CA VAL A 182 -8.53 -21.60 4.76
C VAL A 182 -8.57 -23.10 4.49
N GLY A 183 -7.51 -23.79 4.91
CA GLY A 183 -7.25 -25.22 4.63
C GLY A 183 -7.12 -25.61 3.15
N LYS A 184 -7.27 -24.67 2.20
CA LYS A 184 -7.20 -24.84 0.74
C LYS A 184 -6.71 -23.52 0.11
N VAL A 185 -6.42 -23.51 -1.17
CA VAL A 185 -6.52 -22.31 -2.03
C VAL A 185 -7.64 -22.64 -3.04
N THR A 186 -8.27 -21.68 -3.69
CA THR A 186 -9.20 -22.00 -4.80
C THR A 186 -8.94 -21.08 -5.97
N LEU A 187 -8.69 -21.66 -7.14
CA LEU A 187 -8.74 -20.93 -8.40
C LEU A 187 -10.14 -21.02 -8.99
N TYR A 188 -10.62 -19.92 -9.56
CA TYR A 188 -11.73 -19.90 -10.48
C TYR A 188 -11.28 -19.38 -11.86
N LEU A 189 -11.25 -20.27 -12.86
CA LEU A 189 -11.02 -19.90 -14.26
C LEU A 189 -12.33 -19.83 -15.03
N LYS A 190 -12.48 -18.74 -15.79
CA LYS A 190 -13.32 -18.64 -17.00
C LYS A 190 -14.81 -18.96 -16.81
N ALA A 191 -15.60 -17.91 -16.61
CA ALA A 191 -17.06 -17.83 -16.66
C ALA A 191 -17.84 -19.10 -17.08
N GLU A 192 -17.66 -19.53 -18.34
CA GLU A 192 -18.56 -20.48 -19.00
C GLU A 192 -18.20 -21.95 -18.79
N LYS A 193 -17.01 -22.25 -18.27
CA LYS A 193 -16.58 -23.62 -17.94
C LYS A 193 -16.00 -23.64 -16.53
N LYS A 194 -16.89 -23.83 -15.54
CA LYS A 194 -16.58 -24.01 -14.11
C LYS A 194 -15.56 -25.14 -13.89
N LYS A 195 -14.26 -24.85 -14.07
CA LYS A 195 -13.15 -25.71 -13.66
C LYS A 195 -12.80 -25.29 -12.24
N GLU A 196 -13.57 -25.78 -11.28
CA GLU A 196 -13.22 -25.63 -9.85
C GLU A 196 -11.96 -26.43 -9.61
N ILE A 197 -10.82 -25.74 -9.65
CA ILE A 197 -9.57 -26.38 -9.31
C ILE A 197 -9.44 -26.30 -7.79
N ILE A 198 -10.07 -27.29 -7.15
CA ILE A 198 -9.74 -27.62 -5.76
C ILE A 198 -8.38 -28.28 -5.79
N ILE A 199 -7.41 -27.39 -5.75
CA ILE A 199 -6.20 -27.40 -4.96
C ILE A 199 -6.36 -28.29 -3.68
N LYS A 200 -6.33 -29.60 -3.89
CA LYS A 200 -6.22 -30.62 -2.85
C LYS A 200 -4.79 -31.11 -2.90
N SER A 201 -3.94 -30.60 -1.99
CA SER A 201 -2.65 -31.21 -1.73
C SER A 201 -2.83 -32.72 -1.54
N PRO A 202 -1.99 -33.57 -2.15
CA PRO A 202 -1.96 -34.99 -1.83
C PRO A 202 -1.67 -35.19 -0.33
N GLY A 203 -2.52 -35.93 0.38
CA GLY A 203 -2.32 -36.30 1.79
C GLY A 203 -2.74 -35.25 2.83
N ARG A 204 -2.43 -35.55 4.11
CA ARG A 204 -2.79 -34.81 5.35
C ARG A 204 -2.11 -33.42 5.50
N ILE A 205 -1.74 -32.78 4.40
CA ILE A 205 -0.81 -31.63 4.37
C ILE A 205 -1.47 -30.32 4.81
N PHE A 206 -2.81 -30.21 4.76
CA PHE A 206 -3.55 -29.05 5.24
C PHE A 206 -4.07 -29.23 6.67
N SER A 207 -3.80 -28.25 7.54
CA SER A 207 -4.64 -28.03 8.72
C SER A 207 -5.85 -27.15 8.37
N ASN A 208 -6.92 -27.28 9.15
CA ASN A 208 -8.09 -26.38 9.08
C ASN A 208 -7.77 -24.94 9.59
N THR A 209 -6.49 -24.57 9.75
CA THR A 209 -6.07 -23.27 10.31
C THR A 209 -5.14 -22.46 9.40
N MET A 210 -4.86 -22.97 8.19
CA MET A 210 -4.19 -22.19 7.14
C MET A 210 -4.95 -20.89 6.88
N ARG A 211 -4.26 -19.77 6.67
CA ARG A 211 -4.91 -18.49 6.32
C ARG A 211 -4.02 -17.70 5.41
N ALA A 212 -4.49 -17.35 4.22
CA ALA A 212 -3.71 -16.53 3.29
C ALA A 212 -3.46 -15.13 3.86
N SER A 213 -2.21 -14.67 3.76
CA SER A 213 -1.70 -13.41 4.31
C SER A 213 -1.04 -12.50 3.27
N ALA A 214 -0.64 -13.06 2.12
CA ALA A 214 -0.10 -12.36 0.97
C ALA A 214 -0.50 -13.12 -0.30
N LEU A 215 -0.76 -12.39 -1.39
CA LEU A 215 -0.89 -12.94 -2.73
C LEU A 215 0.05 -12.19 -3.67
N ALA A 216 0.60 -12.89 -4.66
CA ALA A 216 1.24 -12.28 -5.82
C ALA A 216 0.93 -13.08 -7.09
N LEU A 217 0.98 -12.42 -8.23
CA LEU A 217 0.99 -13.06 -9.54
C LEU A 217 2.39 -12.91 -10.11
N ASP A 218 2.88 -13.97 -10.71
CA ASP A 218 4.10 -13.90 -11.49
C ASP A 218 3.83 -13.65 -12.99
N LYS A 219 4.91 -13.36 -13.72
CA LYS A 219 4.94 -13.12 -15.17
C LYS A 219 4.36 -14.32 -15.95
N ASP A 220 4.61 -15.53 -15.46
CA ASP A 220 4.21 -16.80 -16.08
C ASP A 220 2.76 -17.18 -15.73
N SER A 221 2.06 -16.36 -14.93
CA SER A 221 0.66 -16.50 -14.50
C SER A 221 0.40 -17.50 -13.39
N GLN A 222 1.44 -17.97 -12.70
CA GLN A 222 1.28 -18.75 -11.49
C GLN A 222 0.81 -17.82 -10.35
N LEU A 223 -0.11 -18.31 -9.53
CA LEU A 223 -0.51 -17.62 -8.31
C LEU A 223 0.39 -18.06 -7.16
N TRP A 224 0.92 -17.07 -6.46
CA TRP A 224 1.67 -17.23 -5.24
C TRP A 224 0.78 -16.91 -4.04
N VAL A 225 0.59 -17.89 -3.15
CA VAL A 225 -0.21 -17.72 -1.92
C VAL A 225 0.68 -17.90 -0.71
N GLY A 226 0.96 -16.80 -0.01
CA GLY A 226 1.60 -16.83 1.30
C GLY A 226 0.56 -16.91 2.41
N THR A 227 0.87 -17.63 3.49
CA THR A 227 -0.07 -17.85 4.61
C THR A 227 0.50 -17.45 5.98
N GLU A 228 -0.35 -17.42 7.00
CA GLU A 228 0.04 -17.05 8.37
C GLU A 228 0.86 -18.13 9.10
N LYS A 229 0.77 -19.41 8.70
CA LYS A 229 1.31 -20.57 9.46
C LYS A 229 1.70 -21.81 8.65
N GLU A 230 1.25 -21.93 7.41
CA GLU A 230 1.32 -23.17 6.60
C GLU A 230 2.21 -23.00 5.36
N GLY A 231 2.90 -21.86 5.31
CA GLY A 231 3.84 -21.43 4.30
C GLY A 231 3.25 -20.94 3.00
N VAL A 232 4.00 -21.19 1.93
CA VAL A 232 3.69 -20.75 0.57
C VAL A 232 3.15 -21.90 -0.25
N PHE A 233 2.24 -21.56 -1.14
CA PHE A 233 1.71 -22.46 -2.13
C PHE A 233 1.75 -21.77 -3.49
N VAL A 234 2.27 -22.47 -4.47
CA VAL A 234 2.29 -22.07 -5.87
C VAL A 234 1.17 -22.81 -6.57
N PHE A 235 0.47 -22.08 -7.43
CA PHE A 235 -0.54 -22.69 -8.26
C PHE A 235 -0.28 -22.41 -9.74
N ASP A 236 -0.27 -23.49 -10.51
CA ASP A 236 -0.11 -23.54 -11.95
C ASP A 236 -1.49 -23.51 -12.63
N SER A 237 -1.77 -22.45 -13.40
CA SER A 237 -3.04 -22.24 -14.13
C SER A 237 -3.38 -23.33 -15.15
N ASP A 238 -2.36 -24.00 -15.67
CA ASP A 238 -2.47 -24.81 -16.87
C ASP A 238 -2.64 -26.29 -16.48
N SER A 239 -1.77 -26.80 -15.61
CA SER A 239 -1.93 -28.15 -15.03
C SER A 239 -3.09 -28.22 -14.04
N GLY A 240 -3.32 -27.16 -13.28
CA GLY A 240 -4.28 -27.15 -12.19
C GLY A 240 -3.77 -27.78 -10.89
N GLU A 241 -2.46 -27.92 -10.73
CA GLU A 241 -1.87 -28.44 -9.52
C GLU A 241 -1.53 -27.30 -8.54
N LEU A 242 -1.93 -27.46 -7.26
CA LEU A 242 -1.26 -26.73 -6.20
C LEU A 242 -0.04 -27.51 -5.77
N LYS A 243 1.11 -26.85 -5.85
CA LYS A 243 2.33 -27.29 -5.21
C LYS A 243 2.48 -26.47 -3.94
N ARG A 244 2.45 -27.15 -2.78
CA ARG A 244 3.01 -26.53 -1.56
C ARG A 244 4.47 -26.28 -1.88
N GLU A 245 4.90 -25.05 -1.67
CA GLU A 245 6.30 -24.73 -1.84
C GLU A 245 7.04 -25.25 -0.62
N PHE A 246 7.88 -26.26 -0.86
CA PHE A 246 8.69 -26.89 0.16
C PHE A 246 10.10 -26.31 0.13
N LEU A 247 10.66 -26.18 1.32
CA LEU A 247 12.05 -25.84 1.52
C LEU A 247 12.91 -27.09 1.26
N PRO A 248 14.23 -26.97 1.04
CA PRO A 248 15.09 -28.08 0.57
C PRO A 248 15.02 -29.39 1.37
N GLU A 249 14.67 -29.33 2.66
CA GLU A 249 14.46 -30.47 3.55
C GLU A 249 13.08 -31.16 3.37
N ASN A 250 12.34 -30.82 2.31
CA ASN A 250 10.94 -31.20 2.10
C ASN A 250 10.00 -30.77 3.26
N ARG A 251 10.28 -29.62 3.88
CA ARG A 251 9.48 -29.04 4.97
C ARG A 251 8.71 -27.78 4.54
N PRO A 252 7.51 -27.51 5.09
CA PRO A 252 6.82 -26.25 4.87
C PRO A 252 7.50 -25.10 5.61
N PHE A 253 7.05 -23.88 5.32
CA PHE A 253 7.28 -22.74 6.19
C PHE A 253 6.27 -22.76 7.35
N TYR A 254 6.72 -22.40 8.54
CA TYR A 254 5.92 -22.30 9.78
C TYR A 254 5.63 -20.85 10.21
N SER A 255 6.04 -19.86 9.41
CA SER A 255 5.94 -18.43 9.71
C SER A 255 4.98 -17.69 8.79
N ARG A 256 4.53 -16.51 9.24
CA ARG A 256 3.70 -15.61 8.44
C ARG A 256 4.50 -15.11 7.24
N ILE A 257 3.90 -15.20 6.06
CA ILE A 257 4.40 -14.51 4.87
C ILE A 257 3.97 -13.04 4.92
N ASN A 258 4.95 -12.14 4.94
CA ASN A 258 4.79 -10.68 5.01
C ASN A 258 4.51 -10.09 3.62
N ALA A 259 5.25 -10.55 2.60
CA ALA A 259 5.14 -10.09 1.22
C ALA A 259 5.69 -11.16 0.26
N ILE A 260 5.27 -11.08 -1.01
CA ILE A 260 5.82 -11.88 -2.12
C ILE A 260 6.11 -10.91 -3.27
N HIS A 261 7.27 -11.06 -3.91
CA HIS A 261 7.74 -10.20 -4.99
C HIS A 261 8.41 -11.05 -6.09
N GLN A 262 8.12 -10.80 -7.36
CA GLN A 262 8.88 -11.38 -8.47
C GLN A 262 9.84 -10.34 -9.04
N ASP A 263 11.07 -10.77 -9.31
CA ASP A 263 12.09 -9.94 -9.95
C ASP A 263 12.08 -9.99 -11.48
N ARG A 264 12.88 -9.16 -12.16
CA ARG A 264 12.92 -9.12 -13.64
C ARG A 264 13.35 -10.42 -14.30
N THR A 265 14.12 -11.26 -13.61
CA THR A 265 14.58 -12.55 -14.13
C THR A 265 13.48 -13.61 -14.03
N GLY A 266 12.56 -13.41 -13.08
CA GLY A 266 11.43 -14.27 -12.78
C GLY A 266 11.57 -15.06 -11.49
N LEU A 267 12.65 -14.89 -10.70
CA LEU A 267 12.72 -15.51 -9.38
C LEU A 267 11.65 -14.90 -8.48
N VAL A 268 11.04 -15.73 -7.65
CA VAL A 268 10.00 -15.29 -6.71
C VAL A 268 10.54 -15.30 -5.29
N TRP A 269 10.44 -14.14 -4.65
CA TRP A 269 11.03 -13.80 -3.37
C TRP A 269 9.93 -13.71 -2.31
N ILE A 270 10.07 -14.51 -1.27
CA ILE A 270 9.06 -14.72 -0.23
C ILE A 270 9.61 -14.24 1.09
N LEU A 271 9.04 -13.14 1.60
CA LEU A 271 9.48 -12.51 2.84
C LEU A 271 8.69 -13.11 4.00
N THR A 272 9.37 -13.77 4.93
CA THR A 272 8.75 -14.36 6.12
C THR A 272 8.98 -13.50 7.37
N LYS A 273 8.11 -13.66 8.38
CA LYS A 273 8.24 -12.99 9.68
C LYS A 273 9.34 -13.57 10.60
N ALA A 274 9.78 -14.80 10.38
CA ALA A 274 10.65 -15.50 11.35
C ALA A 274 11.51 -16.65 10.81
N GLU A 275 11.41 -16.99 9.53
CA GLU A 275 12.17 -18.09 8.91
C GLU A 275 13.19 -17.64 7.87
N GLY A 276 13.37 -16.33 7.67
CA GLY A 276 14.24 -15.78 6.63
C GLY A 276 13.49 -15.52 5.33
N LEU A 277 14.19 -15.76 4.23
CA LEU A 277 13.80 -15.39 2.88
C LEU A 277 13.81 -16.66 2.03
N ALA A 278 12.68 -17.04 1.45
CA ALA A 278 12.72 -18.09 0.42
C ALA A 278 12.81 -17.48 -0.97
N VAL A 279 13.56 -18.16 -1.83
CA VAL A 279 13.71 -17.82 -3.24
C VAL A 279 13.35 -19.05 -4.05
N PHE A 280 12.28 -18.94 -4.81
CA PHE A 280 11.89 -19.93 -5.80
C PHE A 280 12.49 -19.57 -7.16
N ASP A 281 13.12 -20.56 -7.78
CA ASP A 281 13.57 -20.49 -9.15
C ASP A 281 12.62 -21.31 -10.05
N PRO A 282 11.77 -20.65 -10.88
CA PRO A 282 10.80 -21.36 -11.73
C PRO A 282 11.47 -22.21 -12.81
N ARG A 283 12.76 -21.98 -13.12
CA ARG A 283 13.46 -22.67 -14.22
C ARG A 283 13.83 -24.11 -13.88
N ASN A 284 14.08 -24.39 -12.60
CA ASN A 284 14.41 -25.72 -12.08
C ASN A 284 13.41 -26.20 -10.99
N GLN A 285 12.39 -25.39 -10.66
CA GLN A 285 11.37 -25.67 -9.66
C GLN A 285 11.95 -25.99 -8.27
N THR A 286 12.97 -25.22 -7.84
CA THR A 286 13.53 -25.34 -6.50
C THR A 286 13.34 -24.06 -5.69
N THR A 287 12.76 -24.19 -4.49
CA THR A 287 12.96 -23.18 -3.44
C THR A 287 14.22 -23.44 -2.65
N THR A 288 15.03 -22.40 -2.50
CA THR A 288 16.07 -22.36 -1.47
C THR A 288 15.54 -21.52 -0.31
N LEU A 289 15.52 -22.07 0.91
CA LEU A 289 15.36 -21.23 2.09
C LEU A 289 16.72 -20.61 2.41
N LEU A 290 16.72 -19.30 2.56
CA LEU A 290 17.90 -18.52 2.87
C LEU A 290 17.70 -17.95 4.27
N GLN A 291 18.41 -18.56 5.22
CA GLN A 291 18.32 -18.34 6.64
C GLN A 291 19.59 -17.71 7.21
N GLN A 292 19.49 -17.22 8.43
CA GLN A 292 20.64 -16.92 9.26
C GLN A 292 21.25 -18.20 9.82
N ASP A 293 22.52 -18.43 9.50
CA ASP A 293 23.41 -19.31 10.26
C ASP A 293 24.46 -18.42 10.95
N ILE A 294 24.61 -18.59 12.26
CA ILE A 294 25.57 -17.81 13.06
C ILE A 294 27.00 -18.39 13.00
N TYR A 295 27.17 -19.56 12.39
CA TYR A 295 28.44 -20.27 12.22
C TYR A 295 28.95 -20.28 10.77
N GLN A 296 28.14 -19.86 9.80
CA GLN A 296 28.52 -19.76 8.39
C GLN A 296 28.48 -18.32 7.89
N GLU A 297 29.58 -17.88 7.31
CA GLU A 297 29.63 -16.59 6.61
C GLU A 297 28.80 -16.63 5.32
N ASN A 298 28.33 -15.47 4.89
CA ASN A 298 27.56 -15.25 3.66
C ASN A 298 26.11 -15.79 3.65
N THR A 299 25.50 -15.94 4.82
CA THR A 299 24.08 -16.29 4.97
C THR A 299 23.21 -15.04 5.23
N LEU A 300 21.88 -15.21 5.28
CA LEU A 300 20.97 -14.10 5.58
C LEU A 300 21.26 -13.57 6.99
N SER A 301 21.27 -12.26 7.19
CA SER A 301 21.64 -11.69 8.49
C SER A 301 20.60 -11.86 9.61
N GLY A 302 19.33 -12.10 9.26
CA GLY A 302 18.23 -12.16 10.23
C GLY A 302 16.93 -12.68 9.61
N ASN A 303 16.16 -13.44 10.39
CA ASN A 303 15.06 -14.24 9.86
C ASN A 303 13.68 -13.54 9.75
N ASN A 304 13.56 -12.26 10.11
CA ASN A 304 12.35 -11.47 9.88
C ASN A 304 12.59 -10.48 8.74
N CYS A 305 12.00 -10.74 7.57
CA CYS A 305 12.15 -9.91 6.37
C CYS A 305 11.01 -8.90 6.27
N TYR A 306 11.35 -7.61 6.25
CA TYR A 306 10.38 -6.50 6.25
C TYR A 306 10.13 -5.89 4.88
N THR A 307 11.17 -5.83 4.04
CA THR A 307 11.15 -5.08 2.78
C THR A 307 12.09 -5.73 1.76
N ILE A 308 11.75 -5.59 0.49
CA ILE A 308 12.53 -6.06 -0.66
C ILE A 308 12.52 -5.00 -1.75
N LEU A 309 13.66 -4.87 -2.43
CA LEU A 309 13.85 -4.02 -3.59
C LEU A 309 14.71 -4.77 -4.62
N GLU A 310 14.33 -4.73 -5.89
CA GLU A 310 15.25 -5.00 -6.99
C GLU A 310 15.83 -3.67 -7.50
N ASP A 311 17.16 -3.53 -7.51
CA ASP A 311 17.83 -2.32 -8.00
C ASP A 311 17.97 -2.31 -9.54
N LYS A 312 18.35 -1.18 -10.13
CA LYS A 312 18.51 -1.04 -11.60
C LYS A 312 19.51 -2.03 -12.19
N THR A 313 20.50 -2.51 -11.44
CA THR A 313 21.45 -3.56 -11.89
C THR A 313 20.86 -4.96 -11.86
N GLY A 314 19.75 -5.17 -11.13
CA GLY A 314 19.10 -6.46 -10.93
C GLY A 314 19.57 -7.18 -9.67
N LEU A 315 20.32 -6.53 -8.78
CA LEU A 315 20.58 -7.08 -7.44
C LEU A 315 19.32 -6.96 -6.59
N ILE A 316 19.13 -7.95 -5.73
CA ILE A 316 17.98 -8.03 -4.83
C ILE A 316 18.44 -7.71 -3.42
N TRP A 317 17.83 -6.67 -2.86
CA TRP A 317 18.11 -6.14 -1.54
C TRP A 317 16.98 -6.48 -0.59
N VAL A 318 17.31 -7.04 0.57
CA VAL A 318 16.33 -7.46 1.58
C VAL A 318 16.68 -6.88 2.95
N GLY A 319 15.75 -6.08 3.47
CA GLY A 319 15.82 -5.53 4.81
C GLY A 319 15.28 -6.51 5.84
N THR A 320 16.11 -6.88 6.81
CA THR A 320 15.78 -7.84 7.87
C THR A 320 15.92 -7.25 9.26
N ASN A 321 15.60 -8.02 10.30
CA ASN A 321 15.92 -7.68 11.69
C ASN A 321 17.41 -7.86 12.07
N GLY A 322 18.27 -8.28 11.14
CA GLY A 322 19.69 -8.56 11.42
C GLY A 322 20.70 -7.75 10.61
N ALA A 323 20.34 -7.27 9.42
CA ALA A 323 21.13 -6.40 8.54
C ALA A 323 20.36 -6.05 7.26
N VAL A 324 21.00 -5.30 6.35
CA VAL A 324 20.60 -5.27 4.93
C VAL A 324 21.40 -6.33 4.17
N ASN A 325 20.70 -7.10 3.36
CA ASN A 325 21.25 -8.23 2.61
C ASN A 325 21.18 -7.90 1.13
N PHE A 326 22.21 -8.26 0.36
CA PHE A 326 22.10 -8.40 -1.08
C PHE A 326 22.46 -9.82 -1.50
N PHE A 327 21.68 -10.35 -2.45
CA PHE A 327 21.95 -11.64 -3.03
C PHE A 327 22.85 -11.50 -4.25
N ASP A 328 24.07 -12.02 -4.15
CA ASP A 328 24.93 -12.24 -5.31
C ASP A 328 24.39 -13.46 -6.08
N ARG A 329 23.80 -13.20 -7.26
CA ARG A 329 23.17 -14.23 -8.09
C ARG A 329 24.18 -15.22 -8.68
N GLU A 330 25.41 -14.80 -8.94
CA GLU A 330 26.46 -15.64 -9.53
C GLU A 330 27.06 -16.57 -8.48
N GLN A 331 27.37 -16.03 -7.31
CA GLN A 331 27.98 -16.77 -6.20
C GLN A 331 26.95 -17.50 -5.32
N ARG A 332 25.65 -17.21 -5.48
CA ARG A 332 24.53 -17.68 -4.65
C ARG A 332 24.75 -17.44 -3.15
N LYS A 333 25.32 -16.29 -2.83
CA LYS A 333 25.71 -15.88 -1.47
C LYS A 333 24.97 -14.62 -1.06
N PHE A 334 24.59 -14.54 0.21
CA PHE A 334 24.30 -13.24 0.78
C PHE A 334 25.59 -12.58 1.16
N GLN A 335 25.80 -11.39 0.64
CA GLN A 335 26.63 -10.45 1.34
C GLN A 335 25.68 -9.54 2.10
N HIS A 336 26.01 -9.26 3.35
CA HIS A 336 25.22 -8.37 4.17
C HIS A 336 26.12 -7.27 4.72
N TYR A 337 25.58 -6.07 4.72
CA TYR A 337 26.18 -4.96 5.43
C TYR A 337 25.47 -4.93 6.77
N ALA A 338 26.16 -5.31 7.85
CA ALA A 338 25.63 -5.38 9.21
C ALA A 338 26.28 -4.30 10.10
N HIS A 339 25.76 -4.10 11.30
CA HIS A 339 26.36 -3.22 12.29
C HIS A 339 27.57 -3.86 12.97
N GLN A 340 28.72 -3.19 12.88
CA GLN A 340 29.90 -3.50 13.65
C GLN A 340 30.20 -2.32 14.60
N PRO A 341 30.18 -2.51 15.94
CA PRO A 341 30.32 -1.40 16.90
C PRO A 341 31.58 -0.56 16.71
N ASN A 342 32.71 -1.21 16.36
CA ASN A 342 34.02 -0.57 16.24
C ASN A 342 34.44 -0.24 14.79
N ASN A 343 33.56 -0.40 13.80
CA ASN A 343 33.84 -0.08 12.40
C ASN A 343 32.78 0.88 11.84
N THR A 344 33.20 2.12 11.55
CA THR A 344 32.35 3.18 10.99
C THR A 344 31.92 2.93 9.54
N ASN A 345 32.65 2.08 8.79
CA ASN A 345 32.31 1.60 7.45
C ASN A 345 31.45 0.31 7.53
N SER A 346 30.35 0.38 8.29
CA SER A 346 29.38 -0.71 8.48
C SER A 346 27.99 -0.12 8.79
N LEU A 347 26.89 -0.88 8.89
CA LEU A 347 25.58 -0.27 9.22
C LEU A 347 25.57 0.38 10.61
N SER A 348 24.68 1.34 10.81
CA SER A 348 24.38 1.92 12.13
C SER A 348 23.66 0.98 13.09
N ASP A 349 22.81 0.11 12.57
CA ASP A 349 22.00 -0.84 13.33
C ASP A 349 21.50 -1.96 12.39
N ASN A 350 21.13 -3.09 12.99
CA ASN A 350 20.78 -4.32 12.29
C ASN A 350 19.30 -4.41 11.86
N MET A 351 18.42 -3.61 12.45
CA MET A 351 16.98 -3.67 12.21
C MET A 351 16.59 -2.76 11.03
N VAL A 352 16.64 -3.30 9.81
CA VAL A 352 16.31 -2.57 8.58
C VAL A 352 14.80 -2.45 8.40
N ARG A 353 14.32 -1.22 8.17
CA ARG A 353 12.90 -0.90 7.97
C ARG A 353 12.55 -0.57 6.53
N SER A 354 13.49 0.01 5.79
CA SER A 354 13.26 0.50 4.44
C SER A 354 14.54 0.42 3.61
N VAL A 355 14.37 0.13 2.33
CA VAL A 355 15.45 0.06 1.33
C VAL A 355 14.97 0.82 0.09
N PHE A 356 15.84 1.63 -0.49
CA PHE A 356 15.59 2.44 -1.68
C PHE A 356 16.89 2.59 -2.49
N GLU A 357 16.79 2.76 -3.80
CA GLU A 357 17.93 2.97 -4.69
C GLU A 357 17.84 4.36 -5.33
N ASP A 358 18.94 5.09 -5.29
CA ASP A 358 19.12 6.30 -6.11
C ASP A 358 20.55 6.39 -6.64
N ASP A 359 20.70 6.69 -7.93
CA ASP A 359 21.97 6.87 -8.65
C ASP A 359 23.04 5.79 -8.39
N GLY A 360 22.61 4.53 -8.27
CA GLY A 360 23.48 3.39 -8.00
C GLY A 360 23.98 3.30 -6.55
N LEU A 361 23.51 4.19 -5.66
CA LEU A 361 23.68 4.11 -4.23
C LEU A 361 22.42 3.51 -3.59
N LEU A 362 22.61 2.63 -2.61
CA LEU A 362 21.51 2.14 -1.80
C LEU A 362 21.33 2.97 -0.54
N TRP A 363 20.07 3.25 -0.21
CA TRP A 363 19.61 4.02 0.93
C TRP A 363 18.89 3.10 1.89
N VAL A 364 19.45 2.92 3.09
CA VAL A 364 18.96 1.95 4.06
C VAL A 364 18.59 2.62 5.38
N GLY A 365 17.31 2.52 5.72
CA GLY A 365 16.74 3.00 6.98
C GLY A 365 16.78 1.91 8.05
N THR A 366 17.32 2.23 9.23
CA THR A 366 17.47 1.31 10.36
C THR A 366 16.96 1.92 11.66
N ASP A 367 16.63 1.09 12.66
CA ASP A 367 16.17 1.57 13.98
C ASP A 367 17.27 2.35 14.75
N GLY A 368 18.54 2.21 14.34
CA GLY A 368 19.68 2.95 14.89
C GLY A 368 19.67 4.47 14.67
N GLY A 369 18.80 4.98 13.78
CA GLY A 369 18.66 6.44 13.57
C GLY A 369 19.67 7.06 12.60
N PHE A 370 20.19 6.27 11.66
CA PHE A 370 21.05 6.75 10.58
C PHE A 370 20.43 6.37 9.22
N ILE A 371 20.75 7.15 8.19
CA ILE A 371 20.77 6.62 6.82
C ILE A 371 22.12 5.97 6.61
N ASN A 372 22.09 4.75 6.07
CA ASN A 372 23.29 4.10 5.60
C ASN A 372 23.29 4.21 4.08
N LEU A 373 24.22 5.02 3.55
CA LEU A 373 24.49 5.09 2.12
C LEU A 373 25.52 4.04 1.76
N ILE A 374 25.19 3.19 0.81
CA ILE A 374 26.01 2.05 0.43
C ILE A 374 26.45 2.23 -1.02
N ASP A 375 27.74 2.51 -1.20
CA ASP A 375 28.42 2.48 -2.48
C ASP A 375 29.08 1.09 -2.62
N ARG A 376 28.36 0.17 -3.27
CA ARG A 376 28.83 -1.20 -3.49
C ARG A 376 30.10 -1.26 -4.34
N GLN A 377 30.28 -0.33 -5.29
CA GLN A 377 31.45 -0.34 -6.18
C GLN A 377 32.73 0.04 -5.44
N LYS A 378 32.64 0.97 -4.47
CA LYS A 378 33.78 1.38 -3.62
C LYS A 378 33.90 0.55 -2.33
N ASN A 379 32.92 -0.32 -2.04
CA ASN A 379 32.76 -1.02 -0.76
C ASN A 379 32.75 -0.06 0.45
N ILE A 380 32.07 1.09 0.28
CA ILE A 380 31.95 2.13 1.32
C ILE A 380 30.50 2.16 1.82
N ILE A 381 30.34 2.00 3.12
CA ILE A 381 29.10 2.34 3.83
C ILE A 381 29.36 3.63 4.57
N GLN A 382 28.71 4.70 4.11
CA GLN A 382 28.66 5.91 4.91
C GLN A 382 27.42 5.88 5.80
N ARG A 383 27.64 5.64 7.09
CA ARG A 383 26.69 6.03 8.13
C ARG A 383 26.57 7.55 8.12
N ILE A 384 25.37 8.07 7.87
CA ILE A 384 25.08 9.48 8.09
C ILE A 384 24.04 9.55 9.19
N ALA A 385 24.50 10.00 10.36
CA ALA A 385 23.65 10.20 11.53
C ALA A 385 22.51 11.13 11.14
N VAL A 386 21.27 10.71 11.41
CA VAL A 386 20.11 11.59 11.23
C VAL A 386 20.08 12.52 12.45
N GLU A 387 21.10 13.36 12.53
CA GLU A 387 21.39 14.28 13.64
C GLU A 387 21.54 15.71 13.12
N GLY A 388 21.37 16.67 14.03
CA GLY A 388 21.43 18.09 13.72
C GLY A 388 21.12 18.90 14.97
N LYS A 389 21.53 20.18 14.97
CA LYS A 389 21.30 21.09 16.12
C LYS A 389 19.82 21.20 16.50
N ASP A 390 18.93 21.00 15.53
CA ASP A 390 17.49 21.13 15.66
C ASP A 390 16.75 19.82 15.98
N PHE A 391 17.46 18.70 16.11
CA PHE A 391 16.88 17.36 16.28
C PHE A 391 16.92 16.89 17.76
N PRO A 392 16.03 15.98 18.20
CA PRO A 392 16.09 15.41 19.55
C PRO A 392 17.42 14.69 19.81
N LYS A 393 18.16 15.10 20.83
CA LYS A 393 19.51 14.55 21.14
C LYS A 393 19.52 13.15 21.79
N HIS A 394 18.34 12.59 22.10
CA HIS A 394 18.20 11.38 22.92
C HIS A 394 17.29 10.31 22.31
N GLU A 395 16.84 10.47 21.07
CA GLU A 395 15.98 9.50 20.37
C GLU A 395 16.49 9.21 18.96
N SER A 396 16.58 7.93 18.60
CA SER A 396 16.99 7.50 17.25
C SER A 396 15.95 7.86 16.19
N ILE A 397 16.37 8.57 15.14
CA ILE A 397 15.49 9.03 14.06
C ILE A 397 15.42 7.98 12.93
N VAL A 398 14.56 6.98 13.13
CA VAL A 398 14.41 5.80 12.27
C VAL A 398 13.82 6.15 10.89
N PRO A 399 14.50 5.89 9.75
CA PRO A 399 13.92 6.07 8.41
C PRO A 399 13.00 4.90 7.98
N PHE A 400 11.80 5.23 7.51
CA PHE A 400 10.75 4.29 7.08
C PHE A 400 10.40 4.37 5.59
N ALA A 401 10.69 5.49 4.92
CA ALA A 401 10.39 5.68 3.51
C ALA A 401 11.38 6.67 2.88
N PHE A 402 11.62 6.51 1.57
CA PHE A 402 12.49 7.37 0.78
C PHE A 402 11.80 7.77 -0.52
N ALA A 403 12.14 8.93 -1.08
CA ALA A 403 11.82 9.31 -2.46
C ALA A 403 12.93 10.20 -3.03
N LYS A 404 13.32 9.98 -4.30
CA LYS A 404 14.25 10.87 -5.01
C LYS A 404 13.53 12.15 -5.38
N LEU A 405 13.97 13.29 -4.82
CA LEU A 405 13.47 14.59 -5.25
C LEU A 405 14.18 15.03 -6.54
N ASN A 406 15.50 15.04 -6.52
CA ASN A 406 16.34 15.36 -7.69
C ASN A 406 17.75 14.79 -7.49
N GLU A 407 18.64 15.01 -8.45
CA GLU A 407 20.02 14.50 -8.44
C GLU A 407 20.83 14.83 -7.17
N ASN A 408 20.53 15.94 -6.49
CA ASN A 408 21.23 16.36 -5.26
C ASN A 408 20.43 16.11 -3.97
N THR A 409 19.16 15.69 -4.04
CA THR A 409 18.27 15.70 -2.87
C THR A 409 17.40 14.45 -2.75
N ILE A 410 17.43 13.82 -1.57
CA ILE A 410 16.51 12.76 -1.16
C ILE A 410 15.57 13.24 -0.06
N LEU A 411 14.32 12.78 -0.16
CA LEU A 411 13.28 12.96 0.83
C LEU A 411 13.18 11.70 1.70
N VAL A 412 13.16 11.89 3.02
CA VAL A 412 13.32 10.81 3.99
C VAL A 412 12.19 10.86 5.00
N GLY A 413 11.24 9.93 4.93
CA GLY A 413 10.21 9.77 5.94
C GLY A 413 10.78 9.02 7.15
N THR A 414 10.79 9.65 8.33
CA THR A 414 11.42 9.12 9.56
C THR A 414 10.47 9.09 10.76
N SER A 415 10.90 8.52 11.90
CA SER A 415 10.21 8.61 13.20
C SER A 415 9.98 10.04 13.67
N ALA A 416 10.86 10.99 13.32
CA ALA A 416 10.84 12.37 13.76
C ALA A 416 10.43 13.38 12.67
N GLY A 417 9.92 12.93 11.53
CA GLY A 417 9.40 13.80 10.46
C GLY A 417 9.81 13.38 9.06
N LEU A 418 9.43 14.21 8.09
CA LEU A 418 10.08 14.25 6.80
C LEU A 418 11.37 15.07 6.94
N LEU A 419 12.47 14.53 6.45
CA LEU A 419 13.75 15.21 6.37
C LEU A 419 14.17 15.33 4.90
N VAL A 420 14.90 16.40 4.63
CA VAL A 420 15.61 16.65 3.38
C VAL A 420 17.07 16.30 3.62
N PHE A 421 17.64 15.49 2.73
CA PHE A 421 19.05 15.15 2.74
C PHE A 421 19.75 15.69 1.49
N ASP A 422 20.74 16.55 1.71
CA ASP A 422 21.62 17.12 0.68
C ASP A 422 22.78 16.14 0.40
N LYS A 423 22.82 15.56 -0.81
CA LYS A 423 23.82 14.56 -1.22
C LYS A 423 25.26 15.11 -1.28
N GLN A 424 25.42 16.42 -1.51
CA GLN A 424 26.74 17.04 -1.63
C GLN A 424 27.33 17.39 -0.25
N LYS A 425 26.54 18.08 0.58
CA LYS A 425 26.95 18.48 1.93
C LYS A 425 26.89 17.33 2.93
N LYS A 426 26.08 16.30 2.63
CA LYS A 426 25.79 15.14 3.49
C LYS A 426 25.17 15.54 4.83
N THR A 427 24.40 16.63 4.80
CA THR A 427 23.72 17.22 5.96
C THR A 427 22.23 16.97 5.89
N PHE A 428 21.64 16.67 7.04
CA PHE A 428 20.19 16.65 7.21
C PHE A 428 19.64 18.03 7.52
N ALA A 429 18.47 18.30 6.95
CA ALA A 429 17.69 19.50 7.18
C ALA A 429 16.20 19.15 7.29
N TYR A 430 15.44 19.94 8.03
CA TYR A 430 13.96 19.88 7.98
C TYR A 430 13.37 20.56 6.73
N HIS A 431 14.21 21.15 5.87
CA HIS A 431 13.76 22.25 5.01
C HIS A 431 13.96 22.06 3.50
N LEU A 432 12.82 21.99 2.80
CA LEU A 432 12.49 22.67 1.54
C LEU A 432 10.98 22.95 1.63
N PRO A 433 10.52 24.22 1.77
CA PRO A 433 11.07 25.18 2.73
C PRO A 433 10.98 24.58 4.16
N SER A 434 11.10 25.34 5.25
CA SER A 434 10.93 24.70 6.56
C SER A 434 9.55 24.04 6.68
N LEU A 435 9.53 22.74 6.98
CA LEU A 435 8.32 21.94 7.20
C LEU A 435 8.11 21.70 8.70
N PRO A 436 7.94 22.75 9.54
CA PRO A 436 7.94 22.62 11.00
C PRO A 436 6.83 21.70 11.52
N HIS A 437 5.78 21.50 10.72
CA HIS A 437 4.65 20.62 11.04
C HIS A 437 5.01 19.14 11.02
N LEU A 438 6.01 18.73 10.22
CA LEU A 438 6.49 17.35 10.17
C LEU A 438 7.50 17.05 11.28
N LYS A 439 8.09 18.06 11.91
CA LYS A 439 9.00 17.90 13.05
C LYS A 439 8.33 17.12 14.20
N GLY A 440 8.95 16.00 14.58
CA GLY A 440 8.44 15.07 15.61
C GLY A 440 7.27 14.17 15.16
N ARG A 441 6.97 14.06 13.86
CA ARG A 441 5.80 13.30 13.36
C ARG A 441 6.24 12.16 12.45
N ARG A 442 6.07 10.91 12.90
CA ARG A 442 6.51 9.74 12.11
C ARG A 442 5.87 9.73 10.73
N VAL A 443 6.68 9.86 9.68
CA VAL A 443 6.28 9.71 8.28
C VAL A 443 6.55 8.26 7.85
N ARG A 444 5.53 7.58 7.32
CA ARG A 444 5.59 6.13 7.04
C ARG A 444 5.53 5.75 5.57
N HIS A 445 4.86 6.55 4.77
CA HIS A 445 4.75 6.37 3.32
C HIS A 445 4.97 7.70 2.64
N LEU A 446 5.64 7.64 1.50
CA LEU A 446 5.83 8.73 0.55
C LEU A 446 5.42 8.23 -0.84
N ILE A 447 4.77 9.08 -1.61
CA ILE A 447 4.56 8.91 -3.05
C ILE A 447 4.99 10.23 -3.68
N LEU A 448 5.99 10.18 -4.54
CA LEU A 448 6.32 11.30 -5.41
C LEU A 448 5.65 11.06 -6.77
N LYS A 449 4.91 12.05 -7.26
CA LYS A 449 4.34 12.06 -8.61
C LYS A 449 4.59 13.44 -9.22
N ASP A 450 5.14 13.47 -10.42
CA ASP A 450 5.50 14.71 -11.13
C ASP A 450 6.38 15.62 -10.25
N ASN A 451 5.86 16.77 -9.79
CA ASN A 451 6.54 17.66 -8.83
C ASN A 451 5.84 17.73 -7.45
N LEU A 452 4.96 16.77 -7.15
CA LEU A 452 4.13 16.74 -5.96
C LEU A 452 4.51 15.56 -5.06
N LEU A 453 5.05 15.88 -3.89
CA LEU A 453 5.35 14.90 -2.85
C LEU A 453 4.14 14.72 -1.94
N TYR A 454 3.60 13.51 -1.90
CA TYR A 454 2.56 13.12 -0.96
C TYR A 454 3.14 12.25 0.15
N GLY A 455 2.64 12.42 1.37
CA GLY A 455 3.09 11.57 2.48
C GLY A 455 2.10 11.44 3.63
N VAL A 456 2.25 10.32 4.34
CA VAL A 456 1.47 9.99 5.54
C VAL A 456 2.34 10.21 6.77
N ALA A 457 2.02 11.24 7.54
CA ALA A 457 2.60 11.51 8.85
C ALA A 457 1.71 10.98 9.97
N THR A 458 2.23 10.97 11.20
CA THR A 458 1.42 10.65 12.38
C THR A 458 0.32 11.69 12.55
N SER A 459 -0.92 11.23 12.40
CA SER A 459 -2.17 12.00 12.55
C SER A 459 -2.55 12.98 11.43
N PHE A 460 -1.84 13.00 10.28
CA PHE A 460 -2.22 13.80 9.11
C PHE A 460 -1.53 13.33 7.82
N MET A 461 -2.07 13.77 6.68
CA MET A 461 -1.39 13.70 5.39
C MET A 461 -0.75 15.07 5.08
N PHE A 462 0.21 15.11 4.17
CA PHE A 462 0.65 16.33 3.53
C PHE A 462 0.82 16.16 2.01
N LYS A 463 0.68 17.27 1.28
CA LYS A 463 1.37 17.50 0.01
C LYS A 463 2.48 18.50 0.25
N PHE A 464 3.58 18.33 -0.46
CA PHE A 464 4.57 19.36 -0.66
C PHE A 464 4.80 19.55 -2.17
N ASP A 465 4.60 20.78 -2.67
CA ASP A 465 4.96 21.16 -4.03
C ASP A 465 6.44 21.52 -4.10
N LEU A 466 7.17 20.81 -4.95
CA LEU A 466 8.62 20.85 -5.03
C LEU A 466 9.15 22.04 -5.83
N VAL A 467 8.29 22.71 -6.61
CA VAL A 467 8.62 23.86 -7.45
C VAL A 467 8.21 25.14 -6.74
N THR A 468 6.94 25.27 -6.36
CA THR A 468 6.44 26.49 -5.71
C THR A 468 6.86 26.60 -4.24
N HIS A 469 7.34 25.50 -3.65
CA HIS A 469 7.65 25.38 -2.23
C HIS A 469 6.40 25.49 -1.32
N ASP A 470 5.21 25.28 -1.88
CA ASP A 470 3.97 25.26 -1.11
C ASP A 470 3.83 23.96 -0.32
N PHE A 471 3.80 24.09 1.01
CA PHE A 471 3.52 22.98 1.91
C PHE A 471 2.08 23.02 2.40
N LYS A 472 1.39 21.90 2.21
CA LYS A 472 -0.01 21.77 2.60
C LYS A 472 -0.19 20.57 3.53
N ILE A 473 -0.46 20.87 4.79
CA ILE A 473 -0.97 19.84 5.71
C ILE A 473 -2.42 19.61 5.36
N TYR A 474 -2.76 18.35 5.19
CA TYR A 474 -4.14 17.90 5.22
C TYR A 474 -4.35 17.21 6.56
N THR A 475 -4.76 18.02 7.53
CA THR A 475 -5.17 17.52 8.84
C THR A 475 -6.61 17.06 8.70
N PRO A 476 -6.91 15.75 8.75
CA PRO A 476 -8.30 15.32 8.78
C PRO A 476 -8.98 15.96 10.00
N PRO A 477 -10.19 16.51 9.86
CA PRO A 477 -10.87 17.12 10.97
C PRO A 477 -11.18 16.04 11.98
N MET A 478 -10.83 16.31 13.25
CA MET A 478 -10.83 15.35 14.35
C MET A 478 -9.61 14.39 14.30
N ARG A 479 -9.17 13.92 15.48
CA ARG A 479 -7.93 13.15 15.74
C ARG A 479 -7.89 11.78 15.02
N LYS A 480 -7.75 11.80 13.69
CA LYS A 480 -7.95 10.65 12.82
C LYS A 480 -6.65 10.34 12.11
N ASN A 481 -5.99 9.24 12.48
CA ASN A 481 -4.71 8.89 11.86
C ASN A 481 -4.92 8.58 10.38
N THR A 482 -4.24 9.31 9.51
CA THR A 482 -4.05 8.88 8.11
C THR A 482 -3.22 7.60 8.12
N THR A 483 -3.62 6.61 7.33
CA THR A 483 -3.06 5.25 7.34
C THR A 483 -2.56 4.80 5.97
N ALA A 484 -3.14 5.31 4.88
CA ALA A 484 -2.84 4.87 3.52
C ALA A 484 -2.98 5.99 2.49
N LEU A 485 -2.24 5.85 1.38
CA LEU A 485 -2.37 6.62 0.16
C LEU A 485 -2.55 5.68 -1.02
N TYR A 486 -3.25 6.13 -2.05
CA TYR A 486 -3.44 5.42 -3.31
C TYR A 486 -3.61 6.43 -4.45
N VAL A 487 -3.12 6.14 -5.65
CA VAL A 487 -3.37 6.95 -6.86
C VAL A 487 -4.25 6.11 -7.79
N ASP A 488 -5.36 6.68 -8.26
CA ASP A 488 -6.29 5.97 -9.16
C ASP A 488 -5.95 6.12 -10.65
N SER A 489 -6.73 5.47 -11.50
CA SER A 489 -6.56 5.47 -12.96
C SER A 489 -6.86 6.81 -13.63
N HIS A 490 -7.41 7.78 -12.90
CA HIS A 490 -7.63 9.16 -13.33
C HIS A 490 -6.58 10.10 -12.71
N ASP A 491 -5.46 9.55 -12.23
CA ASP A 491 -4.35 10.26 -11.59
C ASP A 491 -4.71 10.99 -10.28
N ARG A 492 -5.86 10.68 -9.68
CA ARG A 492 -6.33 11.33 -8.45
C ARG A 492 -5.76 10.61 -7.23
N LEU A 493 -5.34 11.38 -6.23
CA LEU A 493 -4.78 10.83 -5.00
C LEU A 493 -5.86 10.67 -3.92
N TRP A 494 -5.91 9.47 -3.37
CA TRP A 494 -6.86 9.01 -2.36
C TRP A 494 -6.19 8.83 -1.01
N VAL A 495 -6.93 9.18 0.05
CA VAL A 495 -6.37 9.34 1.39
C VAL A 495 -7.27 8.65 2.41
N GLY A 496 -6.77 7.55 2.97
CA GLY A 496 -7.45 6.81 4.04
C GLY A 496 -7.03 7.32 5.41
N SER A 497 -8.01 7.64 6.27
CA SER A 497 -7.77 7.97 7.68
C SER A 497 -8.80 7.33 8.62
N ASN A 498 -8.61 7.44 9.93
CA ASN A 498 -9.62 6.92 10.87
C ASN A 498 -10.99 7.59 10.60
N SER A 499 -11.99 6.93 10.01
CA SER A 499 -13.34 7.50 9.77
C SER A 499 -13.37 8.83 9.00
N ALA A 500 -12.44 9.05 8.07
CA ALA A 500 -12.61 10.03 7.01
C ALA A 500 -11.78 9.61 5.80
N VAL A 501 -12.39 9.72 4.63
CA VAL A 501 -11.69 9.62 3.35
C VAL A 501 -11.71 10.99 2.73
N SER A 502 -10.62 11.31 2.07
CA SER A 502 -10.60 12.43 1.17
C SER A 502 -9.91 12.02 -0.12
N ILE A 503 -10.30 12.72 -1.18
CA ILE A 503 -9.52 12.81 -2.41
C ILE A 503 -8.81 14.15 -2.34
N LEU A 504 -7.56 14.18 -2.78
CA LEU A 504 -6.88 15.41 -3.13
C LEU A 504 -7.26 15.78 -4.55
N ASN A 505 -7.86 16.96 -4.73
CA ASN A 505 -7.95 17.55 -6.05
C ASN A 505 -6.55 18.05 -6.45
N THR A 506 -6.02 17.58 -7.57
CA THR A 506 -4.67 17.92 -8.06
C THR A 506 -4.59 19.28 -8.77
N GLU A 507 -5.71 19.82 -9.25
CA GLU A 507 -5.80 21.12 -9.93
C GLU A 507 -5.96 22.28 -8.96
N THR A 508 -6.68 22.07 -7.86
CA THR A 508 -7.00 23.10 -6.85
C THR A 508 -6.33 22.87 -5.49
N ASP A 509 -5.77 21.69 -5.27
CA ASP A 509 -4.85 21.35 -4.19
C ASP A 509 -5.41 21.19 -2.76
N GLU A 510 -6.71 21.09 -2.50
CA GLU A 510 -7.18 20.77 -1.13
C GLU A 510 -7.60 19.32 -0.94
N LEU A 511 -7.35 18.82 0.28
CA LEU A 511 -8.13 17.71 0.80
C LEU A 511 -9.45 18.22 1.35
N ILE A 512 -10.45 17.40 1.07
CA ILE A 512 -11.86 17.73 1.11
C ILE A 512 -12.46 17.10 2.40
N TYR A 513 -12.84 17.95 3.39
CA TYR A 513 -13.02 17.63 4.84
C TYR A 513 -14.23 18.12 5.74
N HIS A 514 -14.94 19.26 5.59
CA HIS A 514 -15.89 19.82 6.61
C HIS A 514 -16.97 18.84 7.13
N LYS A 515 -17.59 19.20 8.25
CA LYS A 515 -18.80 18.57 8.79
C LYS A 515 -20.04 18.91 8.00
N LEU A 516 -21.06 18.04 8.09
CA LEU A 516 -22.46 18.45 7.97
C LEU A 516 -22.73 19.73 8.82
N PRO A 517 -23.70 20.57 8.41
CA PRO A 517 -24.19 21.65 9.24
C PRO A 517 -24.59 21.15 10.64
N ARG A 518 -24.15 21.87 11.68
CA ARG A 518 -24.67 21.69 13.03
C ARG A 518 -25.97 22.47 13.21
N ASP A 519 -27.02 21.97 12.57
CA ASP A 519 -28.39 22.12 13.03
C ASP A 519 -29.04 20.74 12.92
N THR A 520 -28.66 19.84 13.84
CA THR A 520 -29.64 19.39 14.83
C THR A 520 -28.96 19.01 16.15
N ALA A 521 -28.69 20.03 16.97
CA ALA A 521 -29.07 19.99 18.39
C ALA A 521 -30.31 20.89 18.46
N TYR A 522 -31.52 20.38 18.75
CA TYR A 522 -31.90 19.92 20.08
C TYR A 522 -32.59 18.55 20.13
N SER A 523 -32.52 17.93 21.32
CA SER A 523 -33.13 16.67 21.75
C SER A 523 -32.61 15.38 21.06
N LEU A 524 -31.77 14.57 21.69
CA LEU A 524 -31.13 14.70 23.01
C LEU A 524 -29.81 15.48 22.88
N CYS A 525 -29.71 16.56 23.66
CA CYS A 525 -29.17 17.87 23.27
C CYS A 525 -27.67 17.95 22.93
#